data_AF-A0A199UGF3-F1
#
_entry.id   AF-A0A199UGF3-F1
#
_cell.length_a   1.000
_cell.length_b   1.000
_cell.length_c   1.000
_cell.angle_alpha   90.00
_cell.angle_beta   90.00
_cell.angle_gamma   90.00
#
_symmetry.space_group_name_H-M   'P 1'
#
loop_
_entity.id
_entity.type
_entity.pdbx_description
1 polymer ?
#
loop_
_entity_poly.entity_id
_entity_poly.type
_entity_poly.pdbx_seq_one_letter_code
_entity_poly.pdbx_strand_id
1 'polypeptide(L)'
;VLTNFLVINKLIYYSNYFRPKINAASLAGGVGPHPLLASCLDGLGKFSHLIDLDFMGDLMGCLKKLAGFSEQHQDSGASDQSSLSVTERLQCCIVAFRVMRSNLDALNVDLQDYFVQLYNLILEYRPDRDQGQVLAEALKTMLWEGRQHNMHRAAAFIKRLASFSLSFGSAEAMAALVTLKHLLQKNSKCRNLLENDAGGGSLSGLVVKYQPEATDPNLSGALASVLWSLSL
;
A
#
# COMPACT_ATOMS: atom_id res chain seq x y z
N VAL A 1 -15.38 -8.89 22.58
CA VAL A 1 -15.39 -8.97 21.10
C VAL A 1 -16.49 -8.10 20.51
N LEU A 2 -17.76 -8.28 20.90
CA LEU A 2 -18.88 -7.38 20.53
C LEU A 2 -18.64 -5.90 20.88
N THR A 3 -18.00 -5.61 22.01
CA THR A 3 -17.66 -4.23 22.43
C THR A 3 -16.65 -3.54 21.50
N ASN A 4 -15.69 -4.25 20.90
CA ASN A 4 -14.73 -3.66 19.96
C ASN A 4 -15.35 -3.43 18.57
N PHE A 5 -16.24 -4.33 18.14
CA PHE A 5 -16.99 -4.16 16.88
C PHE A 5 -17.98 -3.00 16.97
N LEU A 6 -18.64 -2.84 18.11
CA LEU A 6 -19.52 -1.72 18.40
C LEU A 6 -18.74 -0.40 18.54
N VAL A 7 -17.46 -0.45 18.96
CA VAL A 7 -16.55 0.70 18.95
C VAL A 7 -16.12 1.07 17.53
N ILE A 8 -15.86 0.12 16.63
CA ILE A 8 -15.54 0.44 15.23
C ILE A 8 -16.76 1.01 14.51
N ASN A 9 -17.94 0.39 14.65
CA ASN A 9 -19.19 0.94 14.11
C ASN A 9 -19.55 2.28 14.76
N LYS A 10 -19.35 2.44 16.07
CA LYS A 10 -19.50 3.74 16.75
C LYS A 10 -18.44 4.73 16.32
N LEU A 11 -17.21 4.36 16.00
CA LEU A 11 -16.20 5.30 15.53
C LEU A 11 -16.49 5.77 14.12
N ILE A 12 -16.98 4.87 13.26
CA ILE A 12 -17.52 5.24 11.94
C ILE A 12 -18.72 6.19 12.13
N TYR A 13 -19.63 5.88 13.07
CA TYR A 13 -20.82 6.69 13.37
C TYR A 13 -20.51 8.04 14.06
N TYR A 14 -19.59 8.09 15.02
CA TYR A 14 -19.16 9.30 15.75
C TYR A 14 -18.23 10.16 14.90
N SER A 15 -17.39 9.57 14.06
CA SER A 15 -16.64 10.32 13.03
C SER A 15 -17.59 11.01 12.05
N ASN A 16 -18.77 10.42 11.79
CA ASN A 16 -19.82 11.05 10.97
C ASN A 16 -20.58 12.17 11.70
N TYR A 17 -20.55 12.25 13.04
CA TYR A 17 -21.41 13.16 13.82
C TYR A 17 -20.68 14.20 14.69
N PHE A 18 -19.40 14.02 15.01
CA PHE A 18 -18.69 14.90 15.94
C PHE A 18 -17.50 15.60 15.28
N ARG A 19 -17.76 16.79 14.73
CA ARG A 19 -16.73 17.71 14.25
C ARG A 19 -16.64 18.92 15.21
N PRO A 20 -15.75 18.93 16.22
CA PRO A 20 -15.40 20.18 16.85
C PRO A 20 -14.47 20.91 15.87
N LYS A 21 -14.86 22.13 15.46
CA LYS A 21 -13.95 23.09 14.82
C LYS A 21 -12.79 23.34 15.79
N ILE A 22 -11.68 22.65 15.62
CA ILE A 22 -10.43 22.99 16.30
C ILE A 22 -9.46 23.45 15.23
N ASN A 23 -9.11 24.73 15.34
CA ASN A 23 -8.23 25.45 14.44
C ASN A 23 -6.88 24.72 14.30
N ALA A 24 -6.45 24.61 13.04
CA ALA A 24 -5.11 24.19 12.66
C ALA A 24 -4.08 25.22 13.13
N ALA A 25 -3.56 25.05 14.34
CA ALA A 25 -2.29 25.63 14.75
C ALA A 25 -1.85 24.96 16.05
N SER A 26 -0.61 24.46 16.04
CA SER A 26 0.14 23.91 17.17
C SER A 26 -0.36 22.55 17.70
N LEU A 27 0.35 21.49 17.31
CA LEU A 27 0.84 20.45 18.22
C LEU A 27 1.86 19.61 17.44
N ALA A 28 3.13 19.87 17.71
CA ALA A 28 4.24 19.02 17.28
C ALA A 28 4.06 17.65 17.94
N GLY A 29 3.74 16.64 17.13
CA GLY A 29 3.54 15.26 17.60
C GLY A 29 2.34 14.57 16.96
N GLY A 30 2.48 14.22 15.68
CA GLY A 30 1.77 13.12 15.01
C GLY A 30 0.31 12.87 15.37
N VAL A 31 -0.60 13.73 14.91
CA VAL A 31 -2.02 13.38 14.85
C VAL A 31 -2.56 13.86 13.52
N GLY A 32 -2.76 12.92 12.59
CA GLY A 32 -3.43 13.19 11.31
C GLY A 32 -4.87 13.69 11.53
N PRO A 33 -5.60 14.00 10.44
CA PRO A 33 -7.00 14.44 10.53
C PRO A 33 -7.91 13.46 11.28
N HIS A 34 -7.49 12.19 11.43
CA HIS A 34 -8.21 11.16 12.16
C HIS A 34 -7.38 10.56 13.31
N PRO A 35 -7.30 11.22 14.49
CA PRO A 35 -6.52 10.77 15.66
C PRO A 35 -6.76 9.33 16.08
N LEU A 36 -8.01 8.89 15.97
CA LEU A 36 -8.46 7.59 16.44
C LEU A 36 -8.19 6.49 15.42
N LEU A 37 -8.05 6.83 14.14
CA LEU A 37 -7.92 5.85 13.07
C LEU A 37 -6.64 5.03 13.23
N ALA A 38 -5.49 5.69 13.42
CA ALA A 38 -4.20 5.02 13.59
C ALA A 38 -4.20 4.06 14.79
N SER A 39 -4.74 4.49 15.94
CA SER A 39 -4.82 3.66 17.14
C SER A 39 -5.78 2.48 16.98
N CYS A 40 -6.88 2.67 16.23
CA CYS A 40 -7.84 1.59 15.95
C CYS A 40 -7.27 0.56 14.99
N LEU A 41 -6.57 1.00 13.94
CA LEU A 41 -5.88 0.15 12.98
C LEU A 41 -4.80 -0.68 13.69
N ASP A 42 -4.01 -0.07 14.58
CA ASP A 42 -3.01 -0.80 15.36
C ASP A 42 -3.64 -1.85 16.28
N GLY A 43 -4.73 -1.50 17.00
CA GLY A 43 -5.50 -2.45 17.79
C GLY A 43 -6.07 -3.60 16.96
N LEU A 44 -6.62 -3.28 15.78
CA LEU A 44 -7.17 -4.26 14.85
C LEU A 44 -6.10 -5.25 14.37
N GLY A 45 -4.90 -4.77 14.03
CA GLY A 45 -3.78 -5.63 13.65
C GLY A 45 -3.28 -6.51 14.79
N LYS A 46 -3.30 -6.04 16.04
CA LYS A 46 -2.87 -6.80 17.23
C LYS A 46 -3.85 -7.90 17.63
N PHE A 47 -5.14 -7.61 17.55
CA PHE A 47 -6.22 -8.51 17.98
C PHE A 47 -6.90 -9.24 16.82
N SER A 48 -6.29 -9.26 15.63
CA SER A 48 -6.85 -9.86 14.41
C SER A 48 -7.13 -11.35 14.50
N HIS A 49 -6.45 -12.04 15.42
CA HIS A 49 -6.63 -13.47 15.71
C HIS A 49 -7.89 -13.77 16.52
N LEU A 50 -8.56 -12.76 17.08
CA LEU A 50 -9.80 -12.89 17.85
C LEU A 50 -11.05 -12.57 17.02
N ILE A 51 -10.87 -12.31 15.73
CA ILE A 51 -11.95 -11.91 14.83
C ILE A 51 -12.50 -13.18 14.18
N ASP A 52 -13.81 -13.42 14.31
CA ASP A 52 -14.43 -14.57 13.66
C ASP A 52 -14.33 -14.45 12.14
N LEU A 53 -14.07 -15.58 11.48
CA LEU A 53 -13.84 -15.67 10.04
C LEU A 53 -15.01 -15.12 9.21
N ASP A 54 -16.23 -15.26 9.72
CA ASP A 54 -17.45 -14.76 9.06
C ASP A 54 -17.47 -13.23 8.92
N PHE A 55 -16.81 -12.50 9.83
CA PHE A 55 -16.72 -11.03 9.78
C PHE A 55 -15.50 -10.52 9.02
N MET A 56 -14.54 -11.39 8.72
CA MET A 56 -13.28 -10.99 8.10
C MET A 56 -13.46 -10.47 6.68
N GLY A 57 -14.41 -11.03 5.92
CA GLY A 57 -14.74 -10.53 4.58
C GLY A 57 -15.20 -9.07 4.61
N ASP A 58 -16.14 -8.76 5.50
CA ASP A 58 -16.64 -7.40 5.71
C ASP A 58 -15.55 -6.45 6.19
N LEU A 59 -14.72 -6.90 7.13
CA LEU A 59 -13.59 -6.13 7.63
C LEU A 59 -12.61 -5.77 6.50
N MET A 60 -12.24 -6.75 5.67
CA MET A 60 -11.37 -6.54 4.53
C MET A 60 -12.03 -5.64 3.47
N GLY A 61 -13.34 -5.71 3.30
CA GLY A 61 -14.10 -4.78 2.45
C GLY A 61 -14.05 -3.34 2.97
N CYS A 62 -14.21 -3.15 4.28
CA CYS A 62 -14.06 -1.84 4.93
C CYS A 62 -12.63 -1.29 4.80
N LEU A 63 -11.61 -2.10 5.09
CA LEU A 63 -10.21 -1.70 4.95
C LEU A 63 -9.86 -1.36 3.49
N LYS A 64 -10.44 -2.07 2.53
CA LYS A 64 -10.27 -1.80 1.09
C LYS A 64 -10.85 -0.43 0.72
N LYS A 65 -12.06 -0.10 1.18
CA LYS A 65 -12.67 1.23 1.00
C LYS A 65 -11.82 2.35 1.61
N LEU A 66 -11.34 2.14 2.85
CA LEU A 66 -10.47 3.10 3.54
C LEU A 66 -9.11 3.24 2.85
N ALA A 67 -8.57 2.19 2.24
CA ALA A 67 -7.32 2.26 1.47
C ALA A 67 -7.45 3.06 0.16
N GLY A 68 -8.67 3.45 -0.25
CA GLY A 68 -8.92 4.26 -1.45
C GLY A 68 -9.54 3.48 -2.61
N PHE A 69 -9.99 2.24 -2.41
CA PHE A 69 -10.83 1.54 -3.38
C PHE A 69 -12.30 1.89 -3.15
N SER A 70 -12.77 2.98 -3.74
CA SER A 70 -14.19 3.13 -4.00
C SER A 70 -14.52 2.40 -5.31
N GLU A 71 -15.30 1.33 -5.26
CA GLU A 71 -16.04 0.94 -6.45
C GLU A 71 -16.90 2.13 -6.88
N GLN A 72 -16.92 2.43 -8.17
CA GLN A 72 -17.70 3.50 -8.77
C GLN A 72 -19.20 3.21 -8.65
N HIS A 73 -19.75 3.16 -7.44
CA HIS A 73 -21.19 3.30 -7.24
C HIS A 73 -21.49 4.79 -7.16
N GLN A 74 -21.86 5.33 -8.32
CA GLN A 74 -22.64 6.56 -8.40
C GLN A 74 -23.93 6.34 -7.62
N ASP A 75 -23.96 6.77 -6.37
CA ASP A 75 -25.22 7.18 -5.73
C ASP A 75 -24.98 8.48 -4.96
N SER A 76 -25.16 9.56 -5.73
CA SER A 76 -25.95 10.74 -5.37
C SER A 76 -26.16 11.03 -3.88
N GLY A 77 -25.53 12.12 -3.41
CA GLY A 77 -26.05 12.91 -2.30
C GLY A 77 -25.15 12.96 -1.08
N ALA A 78 -24.34 14.03 -1.00
CA ALA A 78 -23.81 14.63 0.22
C ALA A 78 -23.02 13.70 1.17
N SER A 79 -21.69 13.72 1.04
CA SER A 79 -20.84 14.01 2.20
C SER A 79 -19.40 14.20 1.73
N ASP A 80 -18.81 15.33 2.15
CA ASP A 80 -17.37 15.59 2.15
C ASP A 80 -16.65 14.41 2.85
N GLN A 81 -16.32 13.35 2.10
CA GLN A 81 -15.34 12.38 2.55
C GLN A 81 -13.99 13.08 2.52
N SER A 82 -13.57 13.58 3.68
CA SER A 82 -12.19 14.02 3.90
C SER A 82 -11.27 12.87 3.45
N SER A 83 -10.62 13.04 2.30
CA SER A 83 -9.76 12.02 1.73
C SER A 83 -8.69 11.65 2.75
N LEU A 84 -8.60 10.37 3.09
CA LEU A 84 -7.56 9.87 3.99
C LEU A 84 -6.18 10.21 3.39
N SER A 85 -5.27 10.63 4.26
CA SER A 85 -3.89 10.88 3.87
C SER A 85 -3.23 9.62 3.31
N VAL A 86 -2.15 9.78 2.54
CA VAL A 86 -1.37 8.62 2.03
C VAL A 86 -0.89 7.75 3.20
N THR A 87 -0.48 8.38 4.30
CA THR A 87 -0.04 7.67 5.52
C THR A 87 -1.16 6.80 6.11
N GLU A 88 -2.37 7.33 6.25
CA GLU A 88 -3.52 6.57 6.79
C GLU A 88 -3.93 5.43 5.84
N ARG A 89 -3.91 5.68 4.53
CA ARG A 89 -4.16 4.63 3.52
C ARG A 89 -3.12 3.52 3.57
N LEU A 90 -1.83 3.86 3.74
CA LEU A 90 -0.76 2.88 3.93
C LEU A 90 -0.97 2.05 5.21
N GLN A 91 -1.40 2.67 6.31
CA GLN A 91 -1.73 1.96 7.55
C GLN A 91 -2.88 0.96 7.34
N CYS A 92 -3.92 1.34 6.60
CA CYS A 92 -5.00 0.41 6.23
C CYS A 92 -4.46 -0.80 5.47
N CYS A 93 -3.55 -0.60 4.50
CA CYS A 93 -2.91 -1.69 3.77
C CYS A 93 -2.07 -2.60 4.68
N ILE A 94 -1.28 -2.03 5.60
CA ILE A 94 -0.47 -2.80 6.57
C ILE A 94 -1.37 -3.71 7.42
N VAL A 95 -2.45 -3.15 7.97
CA VAL A 95 -3.35 -3.90 8.84
C VAL A 95 -4.11 -4.97 8.08
N ALA A 96 -4.56 -4.70 6.86
CA ALA A 96 -5.18 -5.70 5.99
C ALA A 96 -4.28 -6.93 5.80
N PHE A 97 -2.97 -6.71 5.57
CA PHE A 97 -2.00 -7.79 5.45
C PHE A 97 -1.77 -8.54 6.77
N ARG A 98 -1.69 -7.85 7.90
CA ARG A 98 -1.57 -8.48 9.22
C ARG A 98 -2.77 -9.35 9.55
N VAL A 99 -3.97 -8.84 9.31
CA VAL A 99 -5.25 -9.51 9.53
C VAL A 99 -5.36 -10.78 8.68
N MET A 100 -4.93 -10.74 7.41
CA MET A 100 -4.88 -11.93 6.57
C MET A 100 -3.83 -12.94 7.01
N ARG A 101 -2.66 -12.47 7.45
CA ARG A 101 -1.56 -13.34 7.89
C ARG A 101 -1.84 -14.05 9.23
N SER A 102 -2.70 -13.52 10.10
CA SER A 102 -3.07 -14.26 11.31
C SER A 102 -4.03 -15.42 11.05
N ASN A 103 -4.72 -15.44 9.91
CA ASN A 103 -5.86 -16.32 9.64
C ASN A 103 -5.61 -17.25 8.43
N LEU A 104 -4.35 -17.68 8.26
CA LEU A 104 -3.65 -18.16 7.05
C LEU A 104 -4.27 -19.28 6.17
N ASP A 105 -5.42 -19.85 6.51
CA ASP A 105 -6.04 -20.96 5.76
C ASP A 105 -7.53 -20.76 5.42
N ALA A 106 -8.16 -19.65 5.83
CA ALA A 106 -9.63 -19.52 5.74
C ALA A 106 -10.16 -18.47 4.75
N LEU A 107 -9.32 -17.63 4.13
CA LEU A 107 -9.79 -16.53 3.27
C LEU A 107 -9.05 -16.49 1.93
N ASN A 108 -9.75 -16.90 0.87
CA ASN A 108 -9.37 -16.66 -0.52
C ASN A 108 -9.62 -15.19 -0.94
N VAL A 109 -9.32 -14.23 -0.06
CA VAL A 109 -9.45 -12.80 -0.36
C VAL A 109 -8.27 -12.39 -1.23
N ASP A 110 -8.56 -11.81 -2.39
CA ASP A 110 -7.51 -11.39 -3.31
C ASP A 110 -6.78 -10.15 -2.76
N LEU A 111 -5.48 -10.31 -2.53
CA LEU A 111 -4.58 -9.23 -2.12
C LEU A 111 -4.15 -8.33 -3.28
N GLN A 112 -4.45 -8.71 -4.53
CA GLN A 112 -4.08 -7.97 -5.73
C GLN A 112 -4.44 -6.50 -5.63
N ASP A 113 -5.64 -6.21 -5.17
CA ASP A 113 -6.14 -4.85 -4.99
C ASP A 113 -5.20 -4.06 -4.06
N TYR A 114 -4.86 -4.60 -2.90
CA TYR A 114 -3.97 -3.90 -1.98
C TYR A 114 -2.57 -3.66 -2.57
N PHE A 115 -2.07 -4.54 -3.44
CA PHE A 115 -0.83 -4.27 -4.18
C PHE A 115 -0.98 -3.13 -5.20
N VAL A 116 -2.10 -3.07 -5.92
CA VAL A 116 -2.41 -1.95 -6.83
C VAL A 116 -2.43 -0.63 -6.06
N GLN A 117 -3.03 -0.60 -4.86
CA GLN A 117 -3.04 0.62 -4.03
C GLN A 117 -1.66 0.97 -3.53
N LEU A 118 -0.90 0.02 -3.00
CA LEU A 118 0.48 0.30 -2.58
C LEU A 118 1.29 0.89 -3.74
N TYR A 119 1.13 0.34 -4.94
CA TYR A 119 1.79 0.85 -6.14
C TYR A 119 1.43 2.33 -6.36
N ASN A 120 0.15 2.69 -6.33
CA ASN A 120 -0.32 4.08 -6.50
C ASN A 120 0.07 4.99 -5.34
N LEU A 121 0.05 4.50 -4.10
CA LEU A 121 0.43 5.26 -2.91
C LEU A 121 1.92 5.63 -2.93
N ILE A 122 2.80 4.77 -3.46
CA ILE A 122 4.22 5.10 -3.65
C ILE A 122 4.40 6.28 -4.62
N LEU A 123 3.53 6.38 -5.65
CA LEU A 123 3.57 7.48 -6.61
C LEU A 123 3.02 8.78 -6.01
N GLU A 124 1.99 8.69 -5.16
CA GLU A 124 1.37 9.85 -4.50
C GLU A 124 2.16 10.34 -3.27
N TYR A 125 3.12 9.55 -2.79
CA TYR A 125 3.85 9.80 -1.55
C TYR A 125 4.66 11.10 -1.62
N ARG A 126 4.58 11.91 -0.56
CA ARG A 126 5.41 13.13 -0.40
C ARG A 126 6.10 13.15 0.97
N PRO A 127 7.44 13.32 1.03
CA PRO A 127 8.21 13.26 2.27
C PRO A 127 7.85 14.39 3.23
N ASP A 128 7.41 15.55 2.73
CA ASP A 128 7.07 16.71 3.54
C ASP A 128 5.79 16.52 4.37
N ARG A 129 4.90 15.62 3.91
CA ARG A 129 3.57 15.38 4.50
C ARG A 129 3.46 14.01 5.15
N ASP A 130 4.05 13.00 4.52
CA ASP A 130 3.76 11.60 4.79
C ASP A 130 4.89 10.92 5.59
N GLN A 131 4.52 10.02 6.49
CA GLN A 131 5.48 9.40 7.41
C GLN A 131 6.29 8.29 6.72
N GLY A 132 7.58 8.51 6.49
CA GLY A 132 8.48 7.54 5.84
C GLY A 132 8.60 6.21 6.58
N GLN A 133 8.43 6.21 7.91
CA GLN A 133 8.42 4.99 8.72
C GLN A 133 7.26 4.06 8.35
N VAL A 134 6.07 4.62 8.13
CA VAL A 134 4.87 3.87 7.74
C VAL A 134 5.04 3.30 6.34
N LEU A 135 5.64 4.07 5.41
CA LEU A 135 5.98 3.57 4.08
C LEU A 135 6.96 2.38 4.16
N ALA A 136 8.04 2.51 4.93
CA ALA A 136 9.02 1.44 5.10
C ALA A 136 8.38 0.17 5.69
N GLU A 137 7.49 0.33 6.67
CA GLU A 137 6.72 -0.76 7.26
C GLU A 137 5.75 -1.39 6.25
N ALA A 138 5.08 -0.61 5.41
CA ALA A 138 4.22 -1.10 4.34
C ALA A 138 5.00 -1.91 3.31
N LEU A 139 6.13 -1.39 2.83
CA LEU A 139 7.01 -2.09 1.90
C LEU A 139 7.50 -3.42 2.48
N LYS A 140 7.93 -3.43 3.75
CA LYS A 140 8.36 -4.65 4.43
C LYS A 140 7.21 -5.66 4.55
N THR A 141 6.08 -5.25 5.13
CA THR A 141 4.95 -6.14 5.43
C THR A 141 4.33 -6.72 4.15
N MET A 142 4.17 -5.90 3.12
CA MET A 142 3.47 -6.31 1.89
C MET A 142 4.39 -7.02 0.90
N LEU A 143 5.63 -6.53 0.70
CA LEU A 143 6.52 -7.03 -0.35
C LEU A 143 7.46 -8.15 0.14
N TRP A 144 7.92 -8.13 1.39
CA TRP A 144 8.82 -9.19 1.90
C TRP A 144 8.03 -10.42 2.29
N GLU A 145 7.00 -10.20 3.10
CA GLU A 145 6.20 -11.26 3.73
C GLU A 145 5.05 -11.74 2.84
N GLY A 146 4.81 -11.08 1.71
CA GLY A 146 3.80 -11.48 0.72
C GLY A 146 4.08 -12.87 0.13
N ARG A 147 3.05 -13.74 0.16
CA ARG A 147 3.11 -15.16 -0.23
C ARG A 147 3.56 -15.38 -1.67
N GLN A 148 3.16 -14.54 -2.65
CA GLN A 148 3.55 -14.68 -4.05
C GLN A 148 3.54 -13.34 -4.78
N HIS A 149 4.61 -13.04 -5.51
CA HIS A 149 4.63 -11.90 -6.45
C HIS A 149 4.77 -12.45 -7.86
N ASN A 150 3.81 -12.12 -8.72
CA ASN A 150 3.98 -12.36 -10.15
C ASN A 150 5.20 -11.59 -10.65
N MET A 151 5.95 -12.18 -11.59
CA MET A 151 7.18 -11.60 -12.15
C MET A 151 6.98 -10.16 -12.65
N HIS A 152 5.85 -9.89 -13.32
CA HIS A 152 5.47 -8.56 -13.79
C HIS A 152 5.30 -7.55 -12.64
N ARG A 153 4.63 -7.98 -11.56
CA ARG A 153 4.42 -7.15 -10.36
C ARG A 153 5.74 -6.83 -9.67
N ALA A 154 6.60 -7.84 -9.47
CA ALA A 154 7.92 -7.63 -8.87
C ALA A 154 8.74 -6.62 -9.68
N ALA A 155 8.79 -6.76 -11.00
CA ALA A 155 9.51 -5.83 -11.88
C ALA A 155 8.96 -4.40 -11.81
N ALA A 156 7.63 -4.24 -11.76
CA ALA A 156 6.99 -2.94 -11.63
C ALA A 156 7.37 -2.23 -10.32
N PHE A 157 7.30 -2.95 -9.20
CA PHE A 157 7.73 -2.41 -7.91
C PHE A 157 9.22 -2.09 -7.88
N ILE A 158 10.09 -2.95 -8.43
CA ILE A 158 11.54 -2.68 -8.51
C ILE A 158 11.80 -1.38 -9.28
N LYS A 159 11.16 -1.19 -10.45
CA LYS A 159 11.29 0.04 -11.24
C LYS A 159 10.80 1.27 -10.50
N ARG A 160 9.60 1.19 -9.91
CA ARG A 160 9.02 2.31 -9.16
C ARG A 160 9.86 2.66 -7.94
N LEU A 161 10.36 1.68 -7.20
CA LEU A 161 11.23 1.89 -6.04
C LEU A 161 12.60 2.46 -6.43
N ALA A 162 13.16 2.07 -7.57
CA ALA A 162 14.41 2.65 -8.05
C ALA A 162 14.25 4.13 -8.42
N SER A 163 13.20 4.47 -9.17
CA SER A 163 12.87 5.88 -9.46
C SER A 163 12.58 6.66 -8.18
N PHE A 164 11.85 6.05 -7.23
CA PHE A 164 11.58 6.62 -5.91
C PHE A 164 12.90 6.90 -5.16
N SER A 165 13.85 5.96 -5.14
CA SER A 165 15.11 6.16 -4.41
C SER A 165 15.96 7.35 -4.91
N LEU A 166 15.76 7.80 -6.15
CA LEU A 166 16.44 8.98 -6.71
C LEU A 166 15.80 10.30 -6.28
N SER A 167 14.51 10.30 -5.93
CA SER A 167 13.75 11.52 -5.66
C SER A 167 13.56 11.85 -4.18
N PHE A 168 13.96 10.96 -3.25
CA PHE A 168 13.68 11.10 -1.81
C PHE A 168 14.95 11.02 -0.93
N GLY A 169 14.79 11.37 0.34
CA GLY A 169 15.86 11.45 1.33
C GLY A 169 16.52 10.11 1.66
N SER A 170 17.64 10.16 2.39
CA SER A 170 18.49 8.99 2.65
C SER A 170 17.78 7.86 3.39
N ALA A 171 16.83 8.16 4.29
CA ALA A 171 16.13 7.12 5.05
C ALA A 171 15.11 6.36 4.18
N GLU A 172 14.29 7.08 3.43
CA GLU A 172 13.27 6.53 2.54
C GLU A 172 13.90 5.82 1.34
N ALA A 173 14.95 6.41 0.77
CA ALA A 173 15.72 5.80 -0.31
C ALA A 173 16.35 4.47 0.16
N MET A 174 16.92 4.41 1.37
CA MET A 174 17.46 3.17 1.91
C MET A 174 16.38 2.10 2.11
N ALA A 175 15.19 2.47 2.60
CA ALA A 175 14.07 1.52 2.71
C ALA A 175 13.64 1.00 1.33
N ALA A 176 13.58 1.87 0.32
CA ALA A 176 13.27 1.50 -1.07
C ALA A 176 14.35 0.60 -1.69
N LEU A 177 15.64 0.88 -1.48
CA LEU A 177 16.75 0.08 -2.00
C LEU A 177 16.87 -1.29 -1.32
N VAL A 178 16.67 -1.34 0.00
CA VAL A 178 16.68 -2.60 0.76
C VAL A 178 15.52 -3.50 0.33
N THR A 179 14.35 -2.92 0.07
CA THR A 179 13.20 -3.67 -0.46
C THR A 179 13.38 -4.09 -1.91
N LEU A 180 13.96 -3.22 -2.75
CA LEU A 180 14.36 -3.55 -4.12
C LEU A 180 15.33 -4.73 -4.16
N LYS A 181 16.40 -4.69 -3.35
CA LYS A 181 17.39 -5.78 -3.24
C LYS A 181 16.71 -7.10 -2.87
N HIS A 182 15.80 -7.07 -1.89
CA HIS A 182 15.05 -8.26 -1.49
C HIS A 182 14.20 -8.82 -2.64
N LEU A 183 13.49 -7.95 -3.38
CA LEU A 183 12.67 -8.37 -4.53
C LEU A 183 13.50 -9.01 -5.65
N LEU A 184 14.71 -8.49 -5.93
CA LEU A 184 15.64 -9.07 -6.91
C LEU A 184 16.23 -10.41 -6.46
N GLN A 185 16.47 -10.57 -5.16
CA GLN A 185 16.94 -11.84 -4.59
C GLN A 185 15.86 -12.92 -4.64
N LYS A 186 14.61 -12.55 -4.33
CA LYS A 186 13.45 -13.46 -4.33
C LYS A 186 13.04 -13.87 -5.75
N ASN A 187 13.12 -12.96 -6.72
CA ASN A 187 12.75 -13.21 -8.11
C ASN A 187 13.98 -13.23 -9.02
N SER A 188 14.61 -14.40 -9.18
CA SER A 188 15.79 -14.57 -10.04
C SER A 188 15.58 -14.08 -11.48
N LYS A 189 14.36 -14.20 -12.02
CA LYS A 189 13.99 -13.73 -13.36
C LYS A 189 13.97 -12.19 -13.51
N CYS A 190 13.81 -11.45 -12.42
CA CYS A 190 13.89 -9.99 -12.44
C CYS A 190 15.33 -9.48 -12.57
N ARG A 191 16.34 -10.36 -12.45
CA ARG A 191 17.76 -10.00 -12.69
C ARG A 191 18.03 -9.60 -14.14
N ASN A 192 17.21 -10.06 -15.07
CA ASN A 192 17.24 -9.64 -16.48
C ASN A 192 17.07 -8.11 -16.63
N LEU A 193 16.46 -7.43 -15.64
CA LEU A 193 16.36 -5.96 -15.64
C LEU A 193 17.72 -5.27 -15.44
N LEU A 194 18.70 -5.97 -14.87
CA LEU A 194 20.08 -5.49 -14.67
C LEU A 194 20.96 -5.79 -15.87
N GLU A 195 20.57 -6.78 -16.67
CA GLU A 195 21.29 -7.13 -17.90
C GLU A 195 20.91 -6.11 -18.98
N ASN A 196 21.87 -5.27 -19.36
CA ASN A 196 21.72 -4.31 -20.44
C ASN A 196 21.83 -5.00 -21.81
N ASP A 197 20.99 -5.99 -22.05
CA ASP A 197 20.89 -6.60 -23.37
C ASP A 197 20.04 -5.70 -24.28
N ALA A 198 20.51 -5.45 -25.50
CA ALA A 198 19.92 -4.50 -26.45
C ALA A 198 18.48 -4.87 -26.87
N GLY A 199 18.01 -6.06 -26.48
CA GLY A 199 16.65 -6.57 -26.70
C GLY A 199 15.76 -6.64 -25.45
N GLY A 200 16.18 -6.10 -24.31
CA GLY A 200 15.37 -5.87 -23.10
C GLY A 200 14.29 -6.91 -22.83
N GLY A 201 14.66 -8.14 -22.44
CA GLY A 201 13.74 -9.14 -21.85
C GLY A 201 12.41 -9.40 -22.57
N SER A 202 12.28 -9.07 -23.85
CA SER A 202 11.01 -9.14 -24.56
C SER A 202 10.66 -10.60 -24.84
N LEU A 203 9.89 -11.21 -23.94
CA LEU A 203 9.41 -12.60 -24.09
C LEU A 203 8.34 -12.74 -25.19
N SER A 204 7.91 -11.65 -25.80
CA SER A 204 6.95 -11.62 -26.91
C SER A 204 7.21 -10.34 -27.68
N GLY A 205 7.47 -10.40 -28.99
CA GLY A 205 7.97 -9.31 -29.85
C GLY A 205 7.16 -8.01 -29.94
N LEU A 206 6.27 -7.69 -28.99
CA LEU A 206 5.81 -6.34 -28.71
C LEU A 206 6.74 -5.68 -27.70
N VAL A 207 7.45 -4.64 -28.13
CA VAL A 207 8.15 -3.71 -27.23
C VAL A 207 7.09 -2.98 -26.41
N VAL A 208 6.71 -3.54 -25.26
CA VAL A 208 5.88 -2.82 -24.28
C VAL A 208 6.76 -1.77 -23.63
N LYS A 209 6.68 -0.54 -24.14
CA LYS A 209 7.38 0.61 -23.55
C LYS A 209 6.96 0.76 -22.09
N TYR A 210 7.93 0.87 -21.18
CA TYR A 210 7.65 1.06 -19.76
C TYR A 210 6.84 2.34 -19.53
N GLN A 211 5.74 2.20 -18.78
CA GLN A 211 4.86 3.31 -18.39
C GLN A 211 5.05 3.60 -16.89
N PRO A 212 5.76 4.68 -16.51
CA PRO A 212 6.03 4.99 -15.11
C PRO A 212 4.76 5.33 -14.32
N GLU A 213 3.79 5.97 -14.97
CA GLU A 213 2.51 6.43 -14.39
C GLU A 213 1.39 5.37 -14.45
N ALA A 214 1.72 4.13 -14.82
CA ALA A 214 0.71 3.06 -14.84
C ALA A 214 0.11 2.83 -13.44
N THR A 215 -1.21 2.64 -13.37
CA THR A 215 -1.92 2.43 -12.10
C THR A 215 -1.88 0.98 -11.63
N ASP A 216 -1.82 0.02 -12.57
CA ASP A 216 -1.66 -1.41 -12.27
C ASP A 216 -0.20 -1.85 -12.46
N PRO A 217 0.44 -2.45 -11.43
CA PRO A 217 1.79 -2.98 -11.57
C PRO A 217 1.92 -4.05 -12.66
N ASN A 218 0.90 -4.88 -12.92
CA ASN A 218 0.96 -5.94 -13.91
C ASN A 218 1.02 -5.43 -15.36
N LEU A 219 0.46 -4.24 -15.62
CA LEU A 219 0.35 -3.64 -16.96
C LEU A 219 1.46 -2.62 -17.26
N SER A 220 2.34 -2.33 -16.29
CA SER A 220 3.38 -1.30 -16.41
C SER A 220 4.44 -1.55 -17.49
N GLY A 221 4.59 -2.78 -17.97
CA GLY A 221 5.62 -3.15 -18.96
C GLY A 221 7.05 -3.11 -18.41
N ALA A 222 7.23 -3.10 -17.09
CA ALA A 222 8.54 -2.91 -16.44
C ALA A 222 9.64 -3.91 -16.85
N LEU A 223 9.25 -5.14 -17.21
CA LEU A 223 10.19 -6.19 -17.62
C LEU A 223 10.93 -5.90 -18.93
N ALA A 224 10.38 -5.04 -19.78
CA ALA A 224 10.98 -4.68 -21.07
C ALA A 224 12.01 -3.54 -20.97
N SER A 225 12.36 -3.09 -19.75
CA SER A 225 13.18 -1.90 -19.53
C SER A 225 14.33 -2.14 -18.56
N VAL A 226 15.52 -1.63 -18.89
CA VAL A 226 16.76 -1.75 -18.08
C VAL A 226 16.80 -0.76 -16.91
N LEU A 227 17.33 -1.17 -15.76
CA LEU A 227 17.34 -0.40 -14.50
C LEU A 227 18.45 0.68 -14.42
N TRP A 228 18.40 1.65 -15.34
CA TRP A 228 19.36 2.77 -15.37
C TRP A 228 19.38 3.63 -14.11
N SER A 229 18.25 3.72 -13.40
CA SER A 229 18.10 4.54 -12.19
C SER A 229 19.03 4.16 -11.03
N LEU A 230 19.60 2.95 -11.03
CA LEU A 230 20.57 2.52 -10.01
C LEU A 230 22.03 2.87 -10.35
N SER A 231 22.31 3.22 -11.61
CA SER A 231 23.67 3.52 -12.07
C SER A 231 24.03 5.01 -11.93
N LEU A 232 23.06 5.85 -11.59
CA LEU A 232 23.23 7.29 -11.42
C LEU A 232 23.64 7.61 -9.97
#